data_AF-W6RJ24-F1
#
_entry.id   AF-W6RJ24-F1
#
_cell.length_a   1.000
_cell.length_b   1.000
_cell.length_c   1.000
_cell.angle_alpha   90.00
_cell.angle_beta   90.00
_cell.angle_gamma   90.00
#
_symmetry.space_group_name_H-M   'P 1'
#
loop_
_entity.id
_entity.type
_entity.pdbx_description
1 polymer ?
#
loop_
_entity_poly.entity_id
_entity_poly.type
_entity_poly.pdbx_seq_one_letter_code
_entity_poly.pdbx_strand_id
1 'polypeptide(L)'
;MEAATAYCHYWRSGNDRAQADHAARRRRAARRSGCHSLSLVDVVTPVAREGFTGRVAASAADISAKGQTARIVAASRPDVVSHLAAIVSGGAERGAIAEAMLLLEAGGGSPQALRRVVRGGFAESRILDIHGQRMVDRDFATAGPSRLQPKDLTNITATAESLSLTLPLTQAVRAEFAEFVEHGGGETDHSGLLLQLEETKHRSSKG
;
A
#
# COMPACT_ATOMS: atom_id res chain seq x y z
N MET A 1 -17.32 -10.01 -8.87
CA MET A 1 -18.09 -9.05 -8.05
C MET A 1 -17.63 -9.03 -6.58
N GLU A 2 -16.86 -10.02 -6.10
CA GLU A 2 -16.33 -10.06 -4.72
C GLU A 2 -15.02 -9.28 -4.47
N ALA A 3 -14.13 -9.15 -5.45
CA ALA A 3 -12.80 -8.55 -5.25
C ALA A 3 -12.83 -7.03 -4.91
N ALA A 4 -13.79 -6.28 -5.45
CA ALA A 4 -13.96 -4.85 -5.18
C ALA A 4 -14.56 -4.58 -3.78
N THR A 5 -15.39 -5.50 -3.29
CA THR A 5 -15.99 -5.46 -1.96
C THR A 5 -14.95 -5.78 -0.88
N ALA A 6 -14.03 -6.72 -1.15
CA ALA A 6 -12.91 -7.05 -0.25
C ALA A 6 -11.98 -5.85 0.00
N TYR A 7 -11.68 -5.05 -1.03
CA TYR A 7 -10.82 -3.86 -0.91
C TYR A 7 -11.45 -2.74 -0.05
N CYS A 8 -12.79 -2.65 -0.02
CA CYS A 8 -13.54 -1.72 0.83
C CYS A 8 -13.65 -2.19 2.29
N HIS A 9 -13.76 -3.49 2.55
CA HIS A 9 -13.80 -4.05 3.90
C HIS A 9 -12.43 -4.02 4.61
N TYR A 10 -11.33 -4.07 3.85
CA TYR A 10 -9.93 -4.05 4.33
C TYR A 10 -9.58 -2.94 5.34
N TRP A 11 -10.25 -1.78 5.28
CA TRP A 11 -9.89 -0.58 6.04
C TRP A 11 -10.69 -0.37 7.34
N ARG A 12 -11.72 -1.18 7.62
CA ARG A 12 -12.70 -0.93 8.71
C ARG A 12 -12.31 -1.48 10.09
N SER A 13 -11.36 -2.40 10.25
CA SER A 13 -11.23 -3.20 11.49
C SER A 13 -10.19 -2.69 12.53
N GLY A 14 -10.29 -1.45 13.05
CA GLY A 14 -9.37 -1.08 14.15
C GLY A 14 -9.76 0.12 15.02
N ASN A 15 -10.26 -0.16 16.24
CA ASN A 15 -10.45 0.71 17.41
C ASN A 15 -10.94 2.17 17.21
N ASP A 16 -12.20 2.43 17.59
CA ASP A 16 -13.02 3.61 17.24
C ASP A 16 -12.49 4.99 17.68
N ARG A 17 -11.76 5.10 18.79
CA ARG A 17 -11.36 6.42 19.33
C ARG A 17 -10.19 7.07 18.59
N ALA A 18 -9.14 6.32 18.27
CA ALA A 18 -8.01 6.84 17.49
C ALA A 18 -8.42 7.12 16.04
N GLN A 19 -9.37 6.36 15.50
CA GLN A 19 -9.95 6.60 14.17
C GLN A 19 -10.73 7.91 14.11
N ALA A 20 -11.49 8.27 15.15
CA ALA A 20 -12.26 9.52 15.19
C ALA A 20 -11.35 10.77 15.12
N ASP A 21 -10.25 10.78 15.88
CA ASP A 21 -9.29 11.89 15.88
C ASP A 21 -8.52 11.99 14.56
N HIS A 22 -8.14 10.85 13.97
CA HIS A 22 -7.50 10.81 12.66
C HIS A 22 -8.46 11.26 11.53
N ALA A 23 -9.75 10.88 11.61
CA ALA A 23 -10.78 11.30 10.67
C ALA A 23 -11.05 12.81 10.76
N ALA A 24 -11.05 13.40 11.96
CA ALA A 24 -11.19 14.83 12.16
C ALA A 24 -10.01 15.62 11.57
N ARG A 25 -8.76 15.13 11.75
CA ARG A 25 -7.56 15.71 11.13
C ARG A 25 -7.59 15.60 9.60
N ARG A 26 -8.04 14.47 9.05
CA ARG A 26 -8.24 14.27 7.61
C ARG A 26 -9.28 15.23 7.01
N ARG A 27 -10.41 15.46 7.68
CA ARG A 27 -11.44 16.42 7.23
C ARG A 27 -10.90 17.86 7.15
N ARG A 28 -10.00 18.25 8.07
CA ARG A 28 -9.32 19.57 8.03
C ARG A 28 -8.23 19.65 6.95
N ALA A 29 -7.47 18.58 6.73
CA ALA A 29 -6.42 18.54 5.70
C ALA A 29 -7.02 18.50 4.27
N ALA A 30 -8.07 17.71 4.05
CA ALA A 30 -8.77 17.63 2.76
C ALA A 30 -9.42 18.96 2.34
N ARG A 31 -9.82 19.81 3.30
CA ARG A 31 -10.34 21.16 3.02
C ARG A 31 -9.26 22.17 2.62
N ARG A 32 -7.97 21.89 2.86
CA ARG A 32 -6.84 22.80 2.58
C ARG A 32 -5.99 22.38 1.38
N SER A 33 -6.18 21.17 0.84
CA SER A 33 -5.26 20.54 -0.13
C SER A 33 -5.49 20.93 -1.60
N GLY A 34 -6.51 21.74 -1.93
CA GLY A 34 -6.75 22.20 -3.32
C GLY A 34 -7.14 21.09 -4.32
N CYS A 35 -7.25 19.84 -3.89
CA CYS A 35 -7.64 18.70 -4.72
C CYS A 35 -9.17 18.55 -4.70
N HIS A 36 -9.83 19.06 -5.75
CA HIS A 36 -11.30 19.12 -5.87
C HIS A 36 -11.86 17.94 -6.70
N SER A 37 -10.99 17.12 -7.28
CA SER A 37 -11.33 15.93 -8.06
C SER A 37 -10.36 14.77 -7.78
N LEU A 38 -10.84 13.55 -7.98
CA LEU A 38 -10.07 12.32 -7.85
C LEU A 38 -10.39 11.38 -9.02
N SER A 39 -9.39 11.07 -9.84
CA SER A 39 -9.48 10.07 -10.89
C SER A 39 -8.92 8.75 -10.38
N LEU A 40 -9.78 7.75 -10.26
CA LEU A 40 -9.45 6.40 -9.86
C LEU A 40 -9.43 5.53 -11.11
N VAL A 41 -8.27 4.98 -11.44
CA VAL A 41 -8.07 4.14 -12.62
C VAL A 41 -7.43 2.84 -12.19
N ASP A 42 -8.09 1.73 -12.49
CA ASP A 42 -7.63 0.38 -12.16
C ASP A 42 -8.15 -0.58 -13.26
N VAL A 43 -7.57 -1.78 -13.42
CA VAL A 43 -8.02 -2.81 -14.37
C VAL A 43 -9.47 -3.26 -14.10
N VAL A 44 -9.96 -3.06 -12.88
CA VAL A 44 -11.37 -3.19 -12.50
C VAL A 44 -11.85 -1.83 -12.01
N THR A 45 -13.03 -1.37 -12.44
CA THR A 45 -13.56 -0.06 -12.03
C THR A 45 -13.56 0.09 -10.51
N PRO A 46 -12.78 1.04 -9.97
CA PRO A 46 -12.65 1.21 -8.53
C PRO A 46 -13.89 1.91 -7.95
N VAL A 47 -14.22 1.58 -6.70
CA VAL A 47 -15.32 2.26 -5.97
C VAL A 47 -14.77 3.49 -5.27
N ALA A 48 -15.49 4.61 -5.38
CA ALA A 48 -15.17 5.85 -4.68
C ALA A 48 -15.22 5.64 -3.16
N ARG A 49 -14.21 6.15 -2.44
CA ARG A 49 -14.11 6.02 -0.98
C ARG A 49 -15.12 6.93 -0.27
N GLU A 50 -15.70 6.45 0.83
CA GLU A 50 -16.44 7.32 1.76
C GLU A 50 -15.50 8.40 2.35
N GLY A 51 -15.96 9.65 2.38
CA GLY A 51 -15.28 10.76 3.05
C GLY A 51 -14.46 11.68 2.16
N PHE A 52 -14.28 11.38 0.87
CA PHE A 52 -13.84 12.40 -0.09
C PHE A 52 -15.07 13.18 -0.58
N THR A 53 -15.04 14.51 -0.45
CA THR A 53 -16.17 15.38 -0.79
C THR A 53 -16.03 16.06 -2.14
N GLY A 54 -14.97 15.77 -2.90
CA GLY A 54 -14.76 16.28 -4.27
C GLY A 54 -15.38 15.38 -5.34
N ARG A 55 -15.22 15.75 -6.62
CA ARG A 55 -15.68 14.92 -7.75
C ARG A 55 -14.83 13.67 -7.88
N VAL A 56 -15.45 12.50 -8.05
CA VAL A 56 -14.72 11.25 -8.32
C VAL A 56 -15.04 10.76 -9.73
N ALA A 57 -14.02 10.54 -10.54
CA ALA A 57 -14.12 9.85 -11.81
C ALA A 57 -13.47 8.47 -11.65
N ALA A 58 -14.21 7.39 -11.90
CA ALA A 58 -13.70 6.03 -11.81
C ALA A 58 -13.79 5.34 -13.17
N SER A 59 -12.73 4.68 -13.62
CA SER A 59 -12.71 3.97 -14.89
C SER A 59 -11.88 2.70 -14.83
N ALA A 60 -12.31 1.66 -15.56
CA ALA A 60 -11.51 0.48 -15.79
C ALA A 60 -10.48 0.71 -16.91
N ALA A 61 -9.19 0.65 -16.61
CA ALA A 61 -8.10 0.62 -17.59
C ALA A 61 -6.81 0.04 -17.01
N ASP A 62 -6.06 -0.70 -17.82
CA ASP A 62 -4.66 -1.02 -17.54
C ASP A 62 -3.79 0.18 -17.94
N ILE A 63 -3.20 0.86 -16.95
CA ILE A 63 -2.35 2.04 -17.20
C ILE A 63 -1.08 1.61 -17.94
N SER A 64 -0.52 0.45 -17.63
CA SER A 64 0.70 -0.07 -18.20
C SER A 64 0.55 -0.57 -19.64
N ALA A 65 -0.67 -0.74 -20.13
CA ALA A 65 -0.93 -1.12 -21.51
C ALA A 65 -0.36 -0.09 -22.50
N LYS A 66 0.14 -0.57 -23.64
CA LYS A 66 0.81 0.26 -24.65
C LYS A 66 -0.04 1.48 -25.03
N GLY A 67 0.54 2.67 -24.87
CA GLY A 67 -0.10 3.96 -25.19
C GLY A 67 -1.13 4.45 -24.15
N GLN A 68 -1.46 3.67 -23.13
CA GLN A 68 -2.42 4.09 -22.08
C GLN A 68 -1.79 5.01 -21.05
N THR A 69 -0.54 4.77 -20.63
CA THR A 69 0.14 5.59 -19.63
C THR A 69 0.08 7.09 -19.97
N ALA A 70 0.60 7.47 -21.14
CA ALA A 70 0.63 8.87 -21.56
C ALA A 70 -0.79 9.48 -21.67
N ARG A 71 -1.75 8.72 -22.20
CA ARG A 71 -3.15 9.15 -22.36
C ARG A 71 -3.83 9.42 -21.01
N ILE A 72 -3.80 8.43 -20.12
CA ILE A 72 -4.48 8.48 -18.81
C ILE A 72 -3.84 9.55 -17.92
N VAL A 73 -2.51 9.56 -17.89
CA VAL A 73 -1.75 10.50 -17.06
C VAL A 73 -1.96 11.93 -17.58
N ALA A 74 -1.96 12.19 -18.89
CA ALA A 74 -2.26 13.52 -19.42
C ALA A 74 -3.71 13.96 -19.13
N ALA A 75 -4.69 13.05 -19.25
CA ALA A 75 -6.11 13.37 -19.07
C ALA A 75 -6.54 13.56 -17.61
N SER A 76 -5.80 12.98 -16.66
CA SER A 76 -6.25 12.84 -15.26
C SER A 76 -5.26 13.38 -14.23
N ARG A 77 -4.30 14.22 -14.64
CA ARG A 77 -3.37 14.89 -13.74
C ARG A 77 -4.06 16.06 -12.98
N PRO A 78 -3.77 16.26 -11.69
CA PRO A 78 -2.85 15.48 -10.85
C PRO A 78 -3.48 14.24 -10.20
N ASP A 79 -4.77 14.02 -10.42
CA ASP A 79 -5.62 13.14 -9.61
C ASP A 79 -5.21 11.66 -9.67
N VAL A 80 -4.95 11.12 -10.87
CA VAL A 80 -4.50 9.72 -11.03
C VAL A 80 -3.11 9.50 -10.42
N VAL A 81 -2.24 10.51 -10.52
CA VAL A 81 -0.89 10.48 -9.92
C VAL A 81 -0.99 10.50 -8.38
N SER A 82 -1.97 11.22 -7.84
CA SER A 82 -2.23 11.26 -6.38
C SER A 82 -2.66 9.89 -5.84
N HIS A 83 -3.47 9.15 -6.61
CA HIS A 83 -3.85 7.78 -6.26
C HIS A 83 -2.64 6.84 -6.26
N LEU A 84 -1.82 6.87 -7.32
CA LEU A 84 -0.61 6.06 -7.44
C LEU A 84 0.41 6.39 -6.33
N ALA A 85 0.56 7.66 -5.98
CA ALA A 85 1.44 8.09 -4.88
C ALA A 85 1.01 7.51 -3.52
N ALA A 86 -0.29 7.34 -3.28
CA ALA A 86 -0.78 6.69 -2.06
C ALA A 86 -0.41 5.20 -2.00
N ILE A 87 -0.41 4.51 -3.15
CA ILE A 87 0.03 3.11 -3.23
C ILE A 87 1.54 3.00 -3.01
N VAL A 88 2.34 3.90 -3.60
CA VAL A 88 3.79 4.00 -3.38
C VAL A 88 4.10 4.15 -1.89
N SER A 89 3.47 5.12 -1.20
CA SER A 89 3.67 5.35 0.24
C SER A 89 3.36 4.10 1.05
N GLY A 90 2.17 3.51 0.82
CA GLY A 90 1.74 2.34 1.59
C GLY A 90 2.63 1.12 1.37
N GLY A 91 3.10 0.90 0.14
CA GLY A 91 4.01 -0.20 -0.19
C GLY A 91 5.37 -0.06 0.49
N ALA A 92 5.97 1.13 0.41
CA ALA A 92 7.25 1.43 1.05
C ALA A 92 7.16 1.31 2.59
N GLU A 93 6.10 1.85 3.20
CA GLU A 93 5.88 1.73 4.64
C GLU A 93 5.77 0.28 5.09
N ARG A 94 5.02 -0.58 4.36
CA ARG A 94 4.91 -2.01 4.70
C ARG A 94 6.26 -2.72 4.67
N GLY A 95 7.07 -2.48 3.64
CA GLY A 95 8.42 -3.02 3.53
C GLY A 95 9.31 -2.57 4.69
N ALA A 96 9.35 -1.26 4.96
CA ALA A 96 10.14 -0.69 6.05
C ALA A 96 9.73 -1.23 7.44
N ILE A 97 8.43 -1.41 7.68
CA ILE A 97 7.92 -1.99 8.93
C ILE A 97 8.34 -3.45 9.06
N ALA A 98 8.24 -4.24 7.99
CA ALA A 98 8.65 -5.64 8.00
C ALA A 98 10.17 -5.78 8.25
N GLU A 99 11.01 -4.99 7.58
CA GLU A 99 12.45 -4.94 7.83
C GLU A 99 12.78 -4.52 9.27
N ALA A 100 12.10 -3.50 9.80
CA ALA A 100 12.30 -3.05 11.17
C ALA A 100 11.95 -4.14 12.20
N MET A 101 10.92 -4.96 11.94
CA MET A 101 10.59 -6.12 12.78
C MET A 101 11.69 -7.17 12.72
N LEU A 102 12.19 -7.52 11.53
CA LEU A 102 13.28 -8.48 11.36
C LEU A 102 14.57 -8.02 12.02
N LEU A 103 14.92 -6.74 11.90
CA LEU A 103 16.08 -6.16 12.56
C LEU A 103 15.94 -6.24 14.08
N LEU A 104 14.76 -5.89 14.61
CA LEU A 104 14.50 -5.93 16.03
C LEU A 104 14.57 -7.36 16.59
N GLU A 105 14.00 -8.33 15.89
CA GLU A 105 14.10 -9.75 16.25
C GLU A 105 15.54 -10.26 16.21
N ALA A 106 16.30 -9.91 15.17
CA ALA A 106 17.72 -10.26 15.08
C ALA A 106 18.55 -9.66 16.24
N GLY A 107 18.14 -8.50 16.75
CA GLY A 107 18.71 -7.87 17.94
C GLY A 107 18.20 -8.43 19.28
N GLY A 108 17.35 -9.46 19.29
CA GLY A 108 16.77 -10.06 20.49
C GLY A 108 15.54 -9.31 21.06
N GLY A 109 15.00 -8.35 20.32
CA GLY A 109 13.74 -7.68 20.63
C GLY A 109 12.51 -8.42 20.10
N SER A 110 11.32 -7.85 20.29
CA SER A 110 10.06 -8.41 19.76
C SER A 110 9.38 -7.42 18.82
N PRO A 111 8.72 -7.88 17.73
CA PRO A 111 7.93 -7.02 16.84
C PRO A 111 6.85 -6.21 17.58
N GLN A 112 6.31 -6.76 18.66
CA GLN A 112 5.35 -6.06 19.50
C GLN A 112 5.97 -4.86 20.22
N ALA A 113 7.26 -4.92 20.58
CA ALA A 113 7.99 -3.80 21.17
C ALA A 113 8.19 -2.66 20.18
N LEU A 114 8.40 -2.95 18.89
CA LEU A 114 8.50 -1.93 17.83
C LEU A 114 7.29 -0.98 17.86
N ARG A 115 6.08 -1.54 17.91
CA ARG A 115 4.84 -0.75 17.92
C ARG A 115 4.67 0.08 19.20
N ARG A 116 5.24 -0.35 20.32
CA ARG A 116 5.24 0.43 21.57
C ARG A 116 6.21 1.61 21.51
N VAL A 117 7.41 1.39 20.97
CA VAL A 117 8.48 2.41 20.89
C VAL A 117 8.14 3.50 19.88
N VAL A 118 7.52 3.13 18.75
CA VAL A 118 7.21 4.08 17.66
C VAL A 118 5.95 4.92 17.95
N ARG A 119 5.04 4.44 18.79
CA ARG A 119 3.78 5.14 19.11
C ARG A 119 4.04 6.51 19.72
N GLY A 120 3.37 7.54 19.21
CA GLY A 120 3.56 8.93 19.62
C GLY A 120 4.82 9.60 19.02
N GLY A 121 5.59 8.89 18.20
CA GLY A 121 6.78 9.38 17.52
C GLY A 121 6.56 9.67 16.03
N PHE A 122 7.61 10.14 15.36
CA PHE A 122 7.57 10.52 13.94
C PHE A 122 7.32 9.34 12.97
N ALA A 123 7.59 8.11 13.41
CA ALA A 123 7.39 6.91 12.61
C ALA A 123 6.01 6.27 12.81
N GLU A 124 5.12 6.88 13.62
CA GLU A 124 3.74 6.41 13.75
C GLU A 124 2.98 6.60 12.43
N SER A 125 2.34 5.54 11.95
CA SER A 125 1.57 5.56 10.70
C SER A 125 0.38 4.62 10.73
N ARG A 126 -0.63 4.90 9.90
CA ARG A 126 -1.81 4.03 9.77
C ARG A 126 -1.44 2.63 9.26
N ILE A 127 -0.37 2.53 8.45
CA ILE A 127 0.14 1.24 7.97
C ILE A 127 0.74 0.46 9.13
N LEU A 128 1.53 1.08 10.00
CA LEU A 128 2.04 0.44 11.23
C LEU A 128 0.92 -0.01 12.17
N ASP A 129 -0.15 0.78 12.27
CA ASP A 129 -1.30 0.43 13.11
C ASP A 129 -2.04 -0.82 12.63
N ILE A 130 -2.36 -0.90 11.33
CA ILE A 130 -3.12 -2.01 10.76
C ILE A 130 -2.20 -3.17 10.40
N HIS A 131 -1.29 -2.94 9.45
CA HIS A 131 -0.45 -3.99 8.87
C HIS A 131 0.64 -4.41 9.83
N GLY A 132 1.21 -3.48 10.59
CA GLY A 132 2.14 -3.83 11.66
C GLY A 132 1.47 -4.66 12.76
N GLN A 133 0.19 -4.43 13.09
CA GLN A 133 -0.53 -5.30 14.04
C GLN A 133 -0.70 -6.71 13.48
N ARG A 134 -1.15 -6.83 12.22
CA ARG A 134 -1.27 -8.13 11.53
C ARG A 134 0.04 -8.91 11.52
N MET A 135 1.14 -8.24 11.20
CA MET A 135 2.49 -8.82 11.24
C MET A 135 2.84 -9.35 12.63
N VAL A 136 2.57 -8.57 13.69
CA VAL A 136 2.79 -8.98 15.09
C VAL A 136 1.94 -10.19 15.47
N ASP A 137 0.67 -10.19 15.07
CA ASP A 137 -0.28 -11.26 15.40
C ASP A 137 -0.13 -12.48 14.49
N ARG A 138 0.75 -12.40 13.48
CA ARG A 138 0.88 -13.38 12.38
C ARG A 138 -0.45 -13.66 11.66
N ASP A 139 -1.35 -12.67 11.65
CA ASP A 139 -2.64 -12.75 10.96
C ASP A 139 -2.52 -12.24 9.52
N PHE A 140 -2.26 -13.18 8.63
CA PHE A 140 -2.15 -12.91 7.19
C PHE A 140 -3.37 -13.38 6.39
N ALA A 141 -4.49 -13.65 7.07
CA ALA A 141 -5.74 -13.95 6.41
C ALA A 141 -6.12 -12.79 5.47
N THR A 142 -6.59 -13.13 4.26
CA THR A 142 -6.68 -12.14 3.20
C THR A 142 -7.75 -11.08 3.51
N ALA A 143 -7.29 -9.84 3.64
CA ALA A 143 -8.16 -8.68 3.53
C ALA A 143 -7.81 -7.90 2.24
N GLY A 144 -6.58 -8.01 1.75
CA GLY A 144 -6.10 -7.45 0.49
C GLY A 144 -5.05 -8.37 -0.12
N PRO A 145 -5.41 -9.20 -1.12
CA PRO A 145 -4.56 -10.27 -1.59
C PRO A 145 -3.33 -9.75 -2.37
N SER A 146 -2.16 -10.27 -2.03
CA SER A 146 -0.85 -9.84 -2.56
C SER A 146 -0.72 -9.93 -4.07
N ARG A 147 -1.48 -10.83 -4.73
CA ARG A 147 -1.56 -10.88 -6.21
C ARG A 147 -2.04 -9.58 -6.85
N LEU A 148 -2.65 -8.67 -6.10
CA LEU A 148 -3.08 -7.36 -6.62
C LEU A 148 -1.96 -6.30 -6.61
N GLN A 149 -0.88 -6.48 -5.87
CA GLN A 149 0.21 -5.48 -5.81
C GLN A 149 1.04 -5.38 -7.10
N PRO A 150 1.44 -6.49 -7.75
CA PRO A 150 2.32 -6.41 -8.92
C PRO A 150 1.74 -5.56 -10.06
N LYS A 151 0.42 -5.60 -10.30
CA LYS A 151 -0.22 -4.77 -11.33
C LYS A 151 -0.11 -3.28 -11.00
N ASP A 152 -0.35 -2.91 -9.74
CA ASP A 152 -0.35 -1.51 -9.31
C ASP A 152 1.07 -0.95 -9.36
N LEU A 153 2.04 -1.74 -8.93
CA LEU A 153 3.46 -1.37 -8.97
C LEU A 153 4.00 -1.31 -10.41
N THR A 154 3.45 -2.12 -11.33
CA THR A 154 3.72 -2.00 -12.77
C THR A 154 3.16 -0.70 -13.34
N ASN A 155 1.90 -0.36 -13.03
CA ASN A 155 1.27 0.91 -13.41
C ASN A 155 2.04 2.13 -12.88
N ILE A 156 2.51 2.06 -11.63
CA ILE A 156 3.33 3.10 -11.01
C ILE A 156 4.66 3.24 -11.74
N THR A 157 5.33 2.13 -12.06
CA THR A 157 6.65 2.19 -12.71
C THR A 157 6.52 2.78 -14.12
N ALA A 158 5.53 2.35 -14.90
CA ALA A 158 5.26 2.93 -16.21
C ALA A 158 4.94 4.44 -16.11
N THR A 159 4.16 4.83 -15.09
CA THR A 159 3.85 6.25 -14.85
C THR A 159 5.11 7.05 -14.49
N ALA A 160 5.98 6.51 -13.63
CA ALA A 160 7.25 7.13 -13.24
C ALA A 160 8.17 7.31 -14.46
N GLU A 161 8.29 6.30 -15.32
CA GLU A 161 9.03 6.39 -16.59
C GLU A 161 8.49 7.50 -17.50
N SER A 162 7.17 7.60 -17.65
CA SER A 162 6.52 8.67 -18.43
C SER A 162 6.74 10.08 -17.86
N LEU A 163 7.11 10.15 -16.58
CA LEU A 163 7.43 11.37 -15.84
C LEU A 163 8.94 11.59 -15.70
N SER A 164 9.77 10.74 -16.31
CA SER A 164 11.22 10.77 -16.17
C SER A 164 11.70 10.67 -14.71
N LEU A 165 11.00 9.88 -13.89
CA LEU A 165 11.31 9.63 -12.49
C LEU A 165 11.88 8.22 -12.30
N THR A 166 12.87 8.11 -11.42
CA THR A 166 13.32 6.83 -10.87
C THR A 166 12.83 6.72 -9.42
N LEU A 167 12.18 5.60 -9.09
CA LEU A 167 11.61 5.33 -7.77
C LEU A 167 12.24 4.04 -7.17
N PRO A 168 13.45 4.11 -6.60
CA PRO A 168 14.19 2.91 -6.18
C PRO A 168 13.44 2.06 -5.15
N LEU A 169 12.84 2.68 -4.14
CA LEU A 169 12.07 1.96 -3.12
C LEU A 169 10.85 1.24 -3.72
N THR A 170 10.19 1.86 -4.70
CA THR A 170 9.07 1.23 -5.41
C THR A 170 9.54 0.03 -6.24
N GLN A 171 10.71 0.12 -6.88
CA GLN A 171 11.28 -0.99 -7.64
C GLN A 171 11.61 -2.18 -6.73
N ALA A 172 12.19 -1.92 -5.55
CA ALA A 172 12.47 -2.95 -4.55
C ALA A 172 11.17 -3.62 -4.06
N VAL A 173 10.18 -2.81 -3.63
CA VAL A 173 8.86 -3.32 -3.19
C VAL A 173 8.17 -4.13 -4.29
N ARG A 174 8.30 -3.72 -5.56
CA ARG A 174 7.77 -4.47 -6.71
C ARG A 174 8.43 -5.83 -6.86
N ALA A 175 9.75 -5.91 -6.74
CA ALA A 175 10.48 -7.16 -6.82
C ALA A 175 10.03 -8.12 -5.70
N GLU A 176 9.95 -7.64 -4.46
CA GLU A 176 9.53 -8.45 -3.32
C GLU A 176 8.10 -8.99 -3.48
N PHE A 177 7.13 -8.16 -3.93
CA PHE A 177 5.77 -8.64 -4.18
C PHE A 177 5.66 -9.59 -5.37
N ALA A 178 6.45 -9.37 -6.43
CA ALA A 178 6.47 -10.27 -7.58
C ALA A 178 6.97 -11.65 -7.15
N GLU A 179 8.11 -11.69 -6.46
CA GLU A 179 8.69 -12.92 -5.95
C GLU A 179 7.77 -13.61 -4.94
N PHE A 180 7.18 -12.87 -4.01
CA PHE A 180 6.26 -13.43 -3.02
C PHE A 180 5.03 -14.10 -3.68
N VAL A 181 4.48 -13.47 -4.73
CA VAL A 181 3.34 -14.02 -5.47
C VAL A 181 3.75 -15.27 -6.26
N GLU A 182 4.92 -15.25 -6.90
CA GLU A 182 5.47 -16.41 -7.63
C GLU A 182 5.67 -17.62 -6.71
N HIS A 183 6.04 -17.41 -5.45
CA HIS A 183 6.19 -18.47 -4.44
C HIS A 183 4.87 -18.85 -3.72
N GLY A 184 3.72 -18.49 -4.28
CA GLY A 184 2.40 -18.91 -3.76
C GLY A 184 1.80 -17.98 -2.71
N GLY A 185 2.44 -16.85 -2.39
CA GLY A 185 1.93 -15.83 -1.46
C GLY A 185 0.74 -15.02 -1.98
N GLY A 186 0.23 -15.30 -3.18
CA GLY A 186 -0.76 -14.48 -3.89
C GLY A 186 -2.06 -14.21 -3.13
N GLU A 187 -2.56 -15.18 -2.37
CA GLU A 187 -3.80 -15.05 -1.57
C GLU A 187 -3.54 -14.56 -0.14
N THR A 188 -2.28 -14.32 0.22
CA THR A 188 -1.90 -13.75 1.53
C THR A 188 -2.13 -12.24 1.52
N ASP A 189 -2.53 -11.67 2.67
CA ASP A 189 -2.63 -10.21 2.84
C ASP A 189 -1.33 -9.49 2.44
N HIS A 190 -1.39 -8.22 2.02
CA HIS A 190 -0.19 -7.42 1.73
C HIS A 190 0.81 -7.35 2.88
N SER A 191 0.37 -7.53 4.13
CA SER A 191 1.25 -7.64 5.30
C SER A 191 2.11 -8.92 5.30
N GLY A 192 1.77 -9.92 4.48
CA GLY A 192 2.55 -11.13 4.23
C GLY A 192 3.92 -10.87 3.57
N LEU A 193 4.21 -9.64 3.15
CA LEU A 193 5.57 -9.23 2.76
C LEU A 193 6.60 -9.53 3.86
N LEU A 194 6.21 -9.55 5.14
CA LEU A 194 7.07 -10.03 6.22
C LEU A 194 7.53 -11.48 6.01
N LEU A 195 6.63 -12.38 5.60
CA LEU A 195 6.96 -13.78 5.33
C LEU A 195 8.00 -13.92 4.19
N GLN A 196 7.85 -13.11 3.15
CA GLN A 196 8.81 -13.08 2.03
C GLN A 196 10.21 -12.69 2.50
N LEU A 197 10.32 -11.67 3.33
CA LEU A 197 11.60 -11.21 3.85
C LEU A 197 12.21 -12.21 4.85
N GLU A 198 11.38 -12.89 5.66
CA GLU A 198 11.80 -14.00 6.51
C GLU A 198 12.41 -15.14 5.68
N GLU A 199 11.76 -15.55 4.60
CA GLU A 199 12.26 -16.60 3.71
C GLU A 199 13.58 -16.19 3.02
N THR A 200 13.66 -14.95 2.55
CA THR A 200 14.86 -14.42 1.88
C THR A 200 16.08 -14.41 2.80
N LYS A 201 15.91 -14.04 4.08
CA LYS A 201 16.97 -14.11 5.10
C LYS A 201 17.55 -15.53 5.22
N HIS A 202 16.71 -16.56 5.17
CA HIS A 202 17.16 -17.95 5.29
C HIS A 202 17.92 -18.44 4.05
N ARG A 203 17.66 -17.88 2.87
CA ARG A 203 18.40 -18.21 1.65
C ARG A 203 19.81 -17.61 1.64
N SER A 204 19.98 -16.37 2.10
CA SER A 204 21.29 -15.72 2.20
C SER A 204 22.21 -16.33 3.27
N SER A 205 21.65 -17.03 4.28
CA SER A 205 22.42 -17.71 5.33
C SER A 205 22.88 -19.14 4.95
N LYS A 206 22.39 -19.69 3.83
CA LYS A 206 22.71 -21.05 3.36
C LYS A 206 23.64 -21.06 2.13
N GLY A 207 24.11 -19.90 1.68
CA GLY A 207 25.05 -19.73 0.57
C GLY A 207 26.48 -19.56 1.04
#